data_AF-A0A2X4UDZ7-F1
#
_entry.id   AF-A0A2X4UDZ7-F1
#
_cell.length_a   1.000
_cell.length_b   1.000
_cell.length_c   1.000
_cell.angle_alpha   90.00
_cell.angle_beta   90.00
_cell.angle_gamma   90.00
#
_symmetry.space_group_name_H-M   'P 1'
#
loop_
_entity.id
_entity.type
_entity.pdbx_description
1 polymer ?
#
loop_
_entity_poly.entity_id
_entity_poly.type
_entity_poly.pdbx_seq_one_letter_code
_entity_poly.pdbx_strand_id
1 'polypeptide(L)'
;MKYSLILPCILGCAALAACSPATAVAFNPGGAHAGTTDTCATENAYFHTRYGLGAEGATALRSDVVPRLYFTVTDGGYNPCAPISYSVLSGTYGNLNGPGGLGSSIAQGLIVWSGSTPLANTGVTAASIENVQVLSDDTLQATFGRRGGATAEGITERATVQLQIQGDQLVPISGDIALYNDMISGPPTIIP
;
A
#
# COMPACT_ATOMS: atom_id res chain seq x y z
N MET A 1 -10.59 62.82 -14.24
CA MET A 1 -9.47 63.75 -14.52
C MET A 1 -9.24 64.65 -13.31
N LYS A 2 -8.04 64.55 -12.69
CA LYS A 2 -7.21 65.61 -12.05
C LYS A 2 -6.53 65.16 -10.73
N TYR A 3 -5.20 65.02 -10.85
CA TYR A 3 -4.07 65.30 -9.92
C TYR A 3 -4.15 64.88 -8.44
N SER A 4 -3.27 64.06 -7.85
CA SER A 4 -1.78 63.99 -7.78
C SER A 4 -1.14 64.92 -6.73
N LEU A 5 -0.56 64.33 -5.66
CA LEU A 5 0.51 64.83 -4.76
C LEU A 5 0.92 63.62 -3.86
N ILE A 6 2.09 62.95 -3.99
CA ILE A 6 3.53 63.31 -3.83
C ILE A 6 4.04 63.31 -2.36
N LEU A 7 4.75 62.21 -2.01
CA LEU A 7 5.97 62.05 -1.16
C LEU A 7 5.92 62.19 0.39
N PRO A 8 6.96 61.75 1.15
CA PRO A 8 7.70 60.47 1.18
C PRO A 8 7.79 59.88 2.61
N CYS A 9 8.23 58.62 2.75
CA CYS A 9 9.19 58.32 3.81
C CYS A 9 10.14 57.20 3.38
N ILE A 10 11.36 57.63 3.10
CA ILE A 10 12.55 56.82 2.86
C ILE A 10 13.12 56.47 4.24
N LEU A 11 13.28 55.18 4.53
CA LEU A 11 14.32 54.60 5.40
C LEU A 11 14.13 53.07 5.23
N GLY A 12 14.95 52.35 4.47
CA GLY A 12 16.39 52.28 4.64
C GLY A 12 16.71 51.11 5.57
N CYS A 13 16.62 49.87 5.07
CA CYS A 13 17.48 48.80 5.58
C CYS A 13 17.73 47.77 4.46
N ALA A 14 19.01 47.67 4.11
CA ALA A 14 19.52 46.82 3.05
C ALA A 14 19.58 45.35 3.49
N ALA A 15 19.56 44.50 2.45
CA ALA A 15 20.14 43.17 2.39
C ALA A 15 19.48 42.03 3.19
N LEU A 16 18.68 41.22 2.50
CA LEU A 16 18.74 39.77 2.63
C LEU A 16 18.31 39.09 1.32
N ALA A 17 19.28 38.40 0.74
CA ALA A 17 19.23 37.17 -0.04
C ALA A 17 17.96 36.82 -0.85
N ALA A 18 18.18 36.73 -2.17
CA ALA A 18 17.64 35.74 -3.10
C ALA A 18 16.36 34.97 -2.70
N CYS A 19 15.26 35.31 -3.36
CA CYS A 19 14.19 34.35 -3.63
C CYS A 19 13.78 34.51 -5.09
N SER A 20 14.31 33.65 -5.96
CA SER A 20 13.70 33.40 -7.26
C SER A 20 12.30 32.81 -7.02
N PRO A 21 11.25 33.22 -7.76
CA PRO A 21 9.96 32.60 -7.62
C PRO A 21 10.08 31.14 -8.07
N ALA A 22 9.80 30.21 -7.14
CA ALA A 22 9.58 28.82 -7.47
C ALA A 22 8.43 28.74 -8.48
N THR A 23 8.75 28.39 -9.72
CA THR A 23 7.75 28.04 -10.72
C THR A 23 6.98 26.86 -10.16
N ALA A 24 5.72 27.07 -9.79
CA ALA A 24 4.81 26.00 -9.41
C ALA A 24 4.69 25.06 -10.60
N VAL A 25 5.27 23.86 -10.49
CA VAL A 25 5.08 22.79 -11.47
C VAL A 25 3.64 22.31 -11.29
N ALA A 26 2.80 22.58 -12.29
CA ALA A 26 1.42 22.12 -12.30
C ALA A 26 1.40 20.58 -12.26
N PHE A 27 0.75 20.02 -11.24
CA PHE A 27 0.44 18.60 -11.18
C PHE A 27 -0.51 18.27 -12.34
N ASN A 28 -0.04 17.49 -13.31
CA ASN A 28 -0.85 17.02 -14.43
C ASN A 28 -1.20 15.55 -14.19
N PRO A 29 -2.46 15.20 -13.84
CA PRO A 29 -2.83 13.85 -13.42
C PRO A 29 -3.05 12.87 -14.60
N GLY A 30 -2.44 13.12 -15.77
CA GLY A 30 -2.74 12.37 -17.00
C GLY A 30 -1.54 11.74 -17.72
N GLY A 31 -0.35 11.76 -17.13
CA GLY A 31 0.84 11.19 -17.77
C GLY A 31 1.18 9.81 -17.23
N ALA A 32 0.62 8.75 -17.82
CA ALA A 32 1.20 7.41 -17.68
C ALA A 32 2.70 7.51 -18.04
N HIS A 33 3.57 7.33 -17.05
CA HIS A 33 5.01 7.32 -17.26
C HIS A 33 5.37 6.08 -18.09
N ALA A 34 5.36 6.24 -19.41
CA ALA A 34 6.11 5.37 -20.31
C ALA A 34 7.61 5.68 -20.13
N GLY A 35 8.16 5.34 -18.96
CA GLY A 35 9.59 5.29 -18.74
C GLY A 35 10.17 4.19 -19.62
N THR A 36 11.32 4.46 -20.25
CA THR A 36 12.16 3.40 -20.82
C THR A 36 12.34 2.31 -19.76
N THR A 37 12.19 1.04 -20.15
CA THR A 37 12.08 -0.13 -19.25
C THR A 37 13.18 -0.27 -18.18
N ASP A 38 14.32 0.42 -18.30
CA ASP A 38 15.39 0.43 -17.29
C ASP A 38 15.20 1.46 -16.16
N THR A 39 14.42 2.52 -16.36
CA THR A 39 14.26 3.58 -15.35
C THR A 39 13.30 3.14 -14.25
N CYS A 40 12.20 2.47 -14.59
CA CYS A 40 11.22 2.00 -13.61
C CYS A 40 11.77 0.88 -12.72
N ALA A 41 12.58 -0.04 -13.25
CA ALA A 41 13.13 -1.16 -12.48
C ALA A 41 14.10 -0.75 -11.36
N THR A 42 14.66 0.46 -11.43
CA THR A 42 15.51 1.04 -10.38
C THR A 42 14.76 1.98 -9.45
N GLU A 43 13.48 2.31 -9.76
CA GLU A 43 12.65 3.08 -8.85
C GLU A 43 12.32 2.27 -7.60
N ASN A 44 12.44 2.94 -6.46
CA ASN A 44 12.02 2.42 -5.16
C ASN A 44 12.67 1.08 -4.79
N ALA A 45 14.00 1.00 -4.94
CA ALA A 45 14.81 -0.16 -4.57
C ALA A 45 14.50 -0.71 -3.15
N TYR A 46 14.07 0.18 -2.24
CA TYR A 46 13.58 -0.21 -0.91
C TYR A 46 12.44 -1.23 -0.96
N PHE A 47 11.39 -0.99 -1.75
CA PHE A 47 10.25 -1.91 -1.85
C PHE A 47 10.59 -3.16 -2.66
N HIS A 48 11.50 -3.08 -3.63
CA HIS A 48 12.01 -4.28 -4.31
C HIS A 48 12.69 -5.24 -3.34
N THR A 49 13.57 -4.73 -2.47
CA THR A 49 14.23 -5.57 -1.46
C THR A 49 13.27 -6.06 -0.39
N ARG A 50 12.30 -5.23 0.03
CA ARG A 50 11.41 -5.55 1.15
C ARG A 50 10.22 -6.42 0.78
N TYR A 51 9.70 -6.29 -0.44
CA TYR A 51 8.46 -6.92 -0.88
C TYR A 51 8.58 -7.63 -2.24
N GLY A 52 9.81 -7.84 -2.74
CA GLY A 52 10.05 -8.76 -3.86
C GLY A 52 9.79 -10.21 -3.46
N LEU A 53 9.56 -11.08 -4.44
CA LEU A 53 9.32 -12.51 -4.20
C LEU A 53 10.47 -13.13 -3.39
N GLY A 54 10.12 -13.87 -2.32
CA GLY A 54 11.09 -14.48 -1.41
C GLY A 54 11.71 -13.52 -0.40
N ALA A 55 11.38 -12.22 -0.43
CA ALA A 55 11.84 -11.28 0.60
C ALA A 55 11.28 -11.64 1.97
N GLU A 56 12.10 -11.48 3.00
CA GLU A 56 11.70 -11.67 4.40
C GLU A 56 11.76 -10.34 5.14
N GLY A 57 10.87 -10.17 6.11
CA GLY A 57 10.88 -8.94 6.90
C GLY A 57 9.80 -8.88 7.97
N ALA A 58 9.61 -7.65 8.47
CA ALA A 58 8.52 -7.32 9.36
C ALA A 58 7.84 -6.04 8.88
N THR A 59 6.52 -5.98 8.97
CA THR A 59 5.72 -4.79 8.66
C THR A 59 4.78 -4.43 9.80
N ALA A 60 4.53 -3.13 9.93
CA ALA A 60 3.65 -2.61 10.97
C ALA A 60 2.19 -2.84 10.56
N LEU A 61 1.35 -3.02 11.58
CA LEU A 61 -0.08 -3.20 11.41
C LEU A 61 -0.78 -2.02 12.10
N ARG A 62 -1.82 -1.47 11.45
CA ARG A 62 -2.69 -0.45 12.02
C ARG A 62 -3.59 -1.10 13.07
N SER A 63 -3.16 -1.04 14.32
CA SER A 63 -3.86 -1.52 15.51
C SER A 63 -3.57 -0.58 16.69
N ASP A 64 -4.40 -0.66 17.72
CA ASP A 64 -4.26 -0.01 19.03
C ASP A 64 -3.10 -0.57 19.87
N VAL A 65 -2.70 -1.81 19.60
CA VAL A 65 -1.42 -2.40 20.02
C VAL A 65 -0.39 -2.10 18.93
N VAL A 66 0.92 -2.31 19.16
CA VAL A 66 1.93 -2.19 18.09
C VAL A 66 2.28 -3.60 17.53
N PRO A 67 1.35 -4.35 16.91
CA PRO A 67 1.68 -5.66 16.38
C PRO A 67 2.48 -5.51 15.09
N ARG A 68 3.30 -6.52 14.84
CA ARG A 68 4.04 -6.70 13.60
C ARG A 68 3.60 -7.97 12.91
N LEU A 69 3.55 -7.94 11.59
CA LEU A 69 3.56 -9.18 10.81
C LEU A 69 5.00 -9.46 10.41
N TYR A 70 5.55 -10.57 10.89
CA TYR A 70 6.82 -11.13 10.41
C TYR A 70 6.51 -12.07 9.26
N PHE A 71 7.13 -11.87 8.10
CA PHE A 71 6.69 -12.51 6.87
C PHE A 71 7.83 -12.93 5.95
N THR A 72 7.48 -13.84 5.05
CA THR A 72 8.14 -14.07 3.76
C THR A 72 7.15 -13.73 2.64
N VAL A 73 7.60 -13.12 1.55
CA VAL A 73 6.77 -12.92 0.35
C VAL A 73 6.69 -14.23 -0.41
N THR A 74 5.49 -14.81 -0.49
CA THR A 74 5.27 -16.14 -1.08
C THR A 74 4.69 -16.12 -2.49
N ASP A 75 4.09 -15.02 -2.90
CA ASP A 75 3.56 -14.85 -4.25
C ASP A 75 3.61 -13.38 -4.70
N GLY A 76 3.63 -13.18 -6.02
CA GLY A 76 3.78 -11.88 -6.66
C GLY A 76 5.18 -11.30 -6.48
N GLY A 77 5.25 -10.06 -6.03
CA GLY A 77 6.44 -9.26 -5.86
C GLY A 77 6.19 -7.83 -6.33
N TYR A 78 6.73 -6.85 -5.60
CA TYR A 78 6.70 -5.46 -6.01
C TYR A 78 7.32 -5.28 -7.40
N ASN A 79 6.55 -4.68 -8.32
CA ASN A 79 6.99 -4.35 -9.67
C ASN A 79 6.51 -2.92 -10.03
N PRO A 80 7.40 -1.91 -10.02
CA PRO A 80 7.08 -0.53 -10.34
C PRO A 80 6.76 -0.30 -11.82
N CYS A 81 7.16 -1.23 -12.69
CA CYS A 81 6.93 -1.14 -14.12
C CYS A 81 5.55 -1.66 -14.54
N ALA A 82 4.83 -2.35 -13.64
CA ALA A 82 3.48 -2.80 -13.88
C ALA A 82 2.47 -1.73 -13.42
N PRO A 83 1.34 -1.53 -14.13
CA PRO A 83 0.27 -0.65 -13.67
C PRO A 83 -0.20 -1.01 -12.26
N ILE A 84 -0.34 -2.31 -12.00
CA ILE A 84 -0.61 -2.89 -10.69
C ILE A 84 0.39 -4.02 -10.40
N SER A 85 0.90 -4.06 -9.17
CA SER A 85 1.66 -5.20 -8.66
C SER A 85 1.20 -5.53 -7.24
N TYR A 86 1.47 -6.75 -6.80
CA TYR A 86 1.03 -7.23 -5.49
C TYR A 86 2.08 -8.15 -4.87
N SER A 87 2.00 -8.32 -3.55
CA SER A 87 2.84 -9.26 -2.81
C SER A 87 1.98 -9.92 -1.75
N VAL A 88 1.96 -11.26 -1.78
CA VAL A 88 1.35 -12.06 -0.72
C VAL A 88 2.41 -12.33 0.33
N LEU A 89 2.13 -11.89 1.55
CA LEU A 89 2.95 -12.08 2.72
C LEU A 89 2.44 -13.32 3.46
N SER A 90 3.31 -14.25 3.79
CA SER A 90 2.98 -15.38 4.66
C SER A 90 3.83 -15.34 5.91
N GLY A 91 3.21 -15.45 7.08
CA GLY A 91 3.98 -15.47 8.31
C GLY A 91 3.14 -15.43 9.57
N THR A 92 3.60 -14.69 10.57
CA THR A 92 3.03 -14.70 11.91
C THR A 92 2.96 -13.31 12.52
N TYR A 93 1.86 -13.02 13.18
CA TYR A 93 1.73 -11.87 14.05
C TYR A 93 2.71 -11.96 15.22
N GLY A 94 3.27 -10.82 15.59
CA GLY A 94 4.19 -10.66 16.69
C GLY A 94 4.13 -9.25 17.25
N ASN A 95 5.18 -8.86 17.96
CA ASN A 95 5.33 -7.53 18.52
C ASN A 95 6.74 -7.00 18.25
N LEU A 96 7.14 -5.91 18.92
CA LEU A 96 8.48 -5.32 18.74
C LEU A 96 9.63 -6.28 19.12
N ASN A 97 9.38 -7.30 19.94
CA ASN A 97 10.39 -8.24 20.41
C ASN A 97 10.55 -9.47 19.50
N GLY A 98 9.65 -9.68 18.52
CA GLY A 98 9.74 -10.83 17.64
C GLY A 98 8.39 -11.41 17.19
N PRO A 99 8.43 -12.45 16.35
CA PRO A 99 7.26 -13.20 15.92
C PRO A 99 6.56 -13.88 17.11
N GLY A 100 5.24 -13.99 17.05
CA GLY A 100 4.45 -14.80 17.97
C GLY A 100 4.69 -16.28 17.72
N GLY A 101 4.82 -17.05 18.80
CA GLY A 101 5.10 -18.50 18.76
C GLY A 101 3.87 -19.40 18.76
N LEU A 102 2.66 -18.86 18.58
CA LEU A 102 1.41 -19.63 18.63
C LEU A 102 0.89 -19.85 17.20
N GLY A 103 0.33 -21.04 16.93
CA GLY A 103 -0.29 -21.33 15.63
C GLY A 103 -1.48 -20.43 15.28
N SER A 104 -2.13 -19.83 16.29
CA SER A 104 -3.16 -18.80 16.13
C SER A 104 -2.62 -17.47 15.63
N SER A 105 -1.31 -17.24 15.70
CA SER A 105 -0.66 -16.02 15.21
C SER A 105 -0.36 -16.09 13.70
N ILE A 106 -0.48 -17.27 13.07
CA ILE A 106 -0.23 -17.42 11.64
C ILE A 106 -1.26 -16.65 10.84
N ALA A 107 -0.79 -15.80 9.93
CA ALA A 107 -1.61 -14.96 9.07
C ALA A 107 -0.94 -14.75 7.72
N GLN A 108 -1.75 -14.32 6.75
CA GLN A 108 -1.29 -13.86 5.46
C GLN A 108 -1.70 -12.40 5.23
N GLY A 109 -0.90 -11.71 4.42
CA GLY A 109 -1.09 -10.32 4.06
C GLY A 109 -1.10 -10.14 2.56
N LEU A 110 -1.87 -9.17 2.06
CA LEU A 110 -1.80 -8.73 0.67
C LEU A 110 -1.48 -7.24 0.67
N ILE A 111 -0.41 -6.87 -0.02
CA ILE A 111 -0.09 -5.48 -0.34
C ILE A 111 -0.22 -5.31 -1.84
N VAL A 112 -0.76 -4.18 -2.27
CA VAL A 112 -0.96 -3.82 -3.68
C VAL A 112 -0.39 -2.44 -3.94
N TRP A 113 0.30 -2.31 -5.07
CA TRP A 113 0.90 -1.08 -5.56
C TRP A 113 0.27 -0.68 -6.88
N SER A 114 0.16 0.63 -7.09
CA SER A 114 -0.12 1.24 -8.39
C SER A 114 1.16 1.88 -8.89
N GLY A 115 1.84 1.26 -9.85
CA GLY A 115 3.20 1.64 -10.25
C GLY A 115 4.17 1.65 -9.07
N SER A 116 4.85 2.78 -8.84
CA SER A 116 5.90 2.91 -7.81
C SER A 116 5.43 3.32 -6.41
N THR A 117 4.11 3.52 -6.22
CA THR A 117 3.53 4.00 -4.97
C THR A 117 2.72 2.91 -4.26
N PRO A 118 3.03 2.59 -2.98
CA PRO A 118 2.17 1.72 -2.18
C PRO A 118 0.86 2.44 -1.91
N LEU A 119 -0.26 1.73 -2.08
CA LEU A 119 -1.55 2.30 -1.75
C LEU A 119 -1.67 2.36 -0.21
N ALA A 120 -1.97 3.53 0.34
CA ALA A 120 -1.82 3.81 1.77
C ALA A 120 -2.72 2.97 2.70
N ASN A 121 -3.77 2.34 2.18
CA ASN A 121 -4.77 1.62 2.97
C ASN A 121 -5.13 0.24 2.40
N THR A 122 -4.25 -0.38 1.60
CA THR A 122 -4.56 -1.62 0.87
C THR A 122 -3.95 -2.87 1.47
N GLY A 123 -3.10 -2.70 2.47
CA GLY A 123 -2.55 -3.78 3.24
C GLY A 123 -3.64 -4.54 3.98
N VAL A 124 -4.15 -5.64 3.44
CA VAL A 124 -5.16 -6.47 4.13
C VAL A 124 -4.49 -7.68 4.75
N THR A 125 -4.94 -8.10 5.92
CA THR A 125 -4.56 -9.39 6.49
C THR A 125 -5.75 -10.33 6.57
N ALA A 126 -5.47 -11.62 6.44
CA ALA A 126 -6.45 -12.69 6.52
C ALA A 126 -5.80 -13.95 7.10
N ALA A 127 -6.60 -14.95 7.44
CA ALA A 127 -6.05 -16.23 7.88
C ALA A 127 -5.38 -16.98 6.71
N SER A 128 -5.92 -16.84 5.50
CA SER A 128 -5.25 -17.20 4.25
C SER A 128 -5.64 -16.30 3.07
N ILE A 129 -4.77 -16.26 2.08
CA ILE A 129 -4.92 -15.64 0.77
C ILE A 129 -4.48 -16.73 -0.23
N GLU A 130 -5.45 -17.35 -0.88
CA GLU A 130 -5.24 -18.60 -1.62
C GLU A 130 -4.93 -18.37 -3.10
N ASN A 131 -5.41 -17.26 -3.67
CA ASN A 131 -5.15 -16.88 -5.05
C ASN A 131 -5.22 -15.36 -5.19
N VAL A 132 -4.33 -14.79 -6.02
CA VAL A 132 -4.39 -13.39 -6.45
C VAL A 132 -4.09 -13.36 -7.95
N GLN A 133 -4.97 -12.71 -8.71
CA GLN A 133 -4.83 -12.58 -10.16
C GLN A 133 -5.09 -11.15 -10.59
N VAL A 134 -4.11 -10.52 -11.23
CA VAL A 134 -4.32 -9.23 -11.89
C VAL A 134 -5.22 -9.43 -13.12
N LEU A 135 -6.31 -8.66 -13.20
CA LEU A 135 -7.29 -8.73 -14.28
C LEU A 135 -7.12 -7.58 -15.29
N SER A 136 -6.76 -6.39 -14.82
CA SER A 136 -6.54 -5.18 -15.61
C SER A 136 -5.55 -4.25 -14.89
N ASP A 137 -5.32 -3.07 -15.47
CA ASP A 137 -4.39 -2.07 -14.93
C ASP A 137 -4.76 -1.57 -13.52
N ASP A 138 -6.02 -1.73 -13.12
CA ASP A 138 -6.58 -1.23 -11.86
C ASP A 138 -7.35 -2.30 -11.06
N THR A 139 -7.50 -3.52 -11.59
CA THR A 139 -8.37 -4.55 -11.00
C THR A 139 -7.62 -5.85 -10.80
N LEU A 140 -7.83 -6.47 -9.65
CA LEU A 140 -7.40 -7.83 -9.35
C LEU A 140 -8.54 -8.66 -8.78
N GLN A 141 -8.44 -9.98 -8.88
CA GLN A 141 -9.26 -10.93 -8.17
C GLN A 141 -8.43 -11.57 -7.06
N ALA A 142 -8.98 -11.71 -5.87
CA ALA A 142 -8.33 -12.40 -4.78
C ALA A 142 -9.30 -13.33 -4.03
N THR A 143 -8.78 -14.45 -3.54
CA THR A 143 -9.52 -15.40 -2.70
C THR A 143 -8.95 -15.41 -1.30
N PHE A 144 -9.79 -15.05 -0.34
CA PHE A 144 -9.44 -14.96 1.08
C PHE A 144 -10.08 -16.13 1.84
N GLY A 145 -9.36 -16.68 2.81
CA GLY A 145 -9.86 -17.73 3.67
C GLY A 145 -9.91 -17.33 5.14
N ARG A 146 -10.94 -17.82 5.83
CA ARG A 146 -11.13 -17.70 7.28
C ARG A 146 -11.04 -19.07 7.94
N ARG A 147 -10.45 -19.12 9.13
CA ARG A 147 -10.45 -20.31 9.99
C ARG A 147 -11.78 -20.47 10.71
N GLY A 148 -12.25 -21.69 10.81
CA GLY A 148 -13.39 -22.03 11.67
C GLY A 148 -12.92 -22.13 13.11
N GLY A 149 -13.21 -21.11 13.94
CA GLY A 149 -12.92 -21.16 15.37
C GLY A 149 -11.45 -20.93 15.78
N ALA A 150 -11.14 -21.21 17.05
CA ALA A 150 -9.85 -20.91 17.70
C ALA A 150 -8.85 -22.09 17.68
N THR A 151 -9.29 -23.28 17.27
CA THR A 151 -8.50 -24.50 17.20
C THR A 151 -8.13 -24.82 15.74
N ALA A 152 -7.18 -25.72 15.52
CA ALA A 152 -6.55 -26.03 14.22
C ALA A 152 -7.47 -26.59 13.10
N GLU A 153 -8.77 -26.34 13.16
CA GLU A 153 -9.69 -26.53 12.04
C GLU A 153 -9.26 -25.51 10.96
N GLY A 154 -8.88 -26.03 9.79
CA GLY A 154 -8.26 -25.23 8.73
C GLY A 154 -9.17 -24.13 8.15
N ILE A 155 -8.92 -23.77 6.89
CA ILE A 155 -9.75 -22.77 6.20
C ILE A 155 -11.13 -23.36 5.90
N THR A 156 -12.14 -22.91 6.63
CA THR A 156 -13.53 -23.41 6.54
C THR A 156 -14.39 -22.58 5.61
N GLU A 157 -14.05 -21.31 5.42
CA GLU A 157 -14.79 -20.38 4.55
C GLU A 157 -13.82 -19.68 3.60
N ARG A 158 -14.30 -19.41 2.39
CA ARG A 158 -13.57 -18.71 1.33
C ARG A 158 -14.45 -17.62 0.75
N ALA A 159 -13.85 -16.46 0.48
CA ALA A 159 -14.48 -15.35 -0.22
C ALA A 159 -13.63 -15.00 -1.44
N THR A 160 -14.20 -15.09 -2.64
CA THR A 160 -13.55 -14.62 -3.87
C THR A 160 -14.14 -13.28 -4.27
N VAL A 161 -13.30 -12.24 -4.34
CA VAL A 161 -13.72 -10.87 -4.68
C VAL A 161 -12.86 -10.28 -5.78
N GLN A 162 -13.45 -9.42 -6.60
CA GLN A 162 -12.70 -8.50 -7.44
C GLN A 162 -12.53 -7.17 -6.70
N LEU A 163 -11.28 -6.73 -6.60
CA LEU A 163 -10.87 -5.49 -5.96
C LEU A 163 -10.36 -4.54 -7.03
N GLN A 164 -10.86 -3.31 -7.02
CA GLN A 164 -10.42 -2.24 -7.92
C GLN A 164 -9.69 -1.16 -7.13
N ILE A 165 -8.61 -0.65 -7.69
CA ILE A 165 -7.90 0.52 -7.18
C ILE A 165 -8.76 1.75 -7.47
N GLN A 166 -9.18 2.45 -6.42
CA GLN A 166 -9.91 3.72 -6.51
C GLN A 166 -9.20 4.76 -5.64
N GLY A 167 -8.38 5.60 -6.27
CA GLY A 167 -7.43 6.47 -5.54
C GLY A 167 -6.42 5.64 -4.78
N ASP A 168 -6.27 5.88 -3.48
CA ASP A 168 -5.30 5.18 -2.61
C ASP A 168 -5.92 3.96 -1.87
N GLN A 169 -7.00 3.39 -2.40
CA GLN A 169 -7.80 2.32 -1.77
C GLN A 169 -8.01 1.14 -2.72
N LEU A 170 -8.19 -0.05 -2.16
CA LEU A 170 -8.77 -1.21 -2.83
C LEU A 170 -10.24 -1.30 -2.45
N VAL A 171 -11.12 -1.22 -3.44
CA VAL A 171 -12.57 -1.28 -3.25
C VAL A 171 -13.09 -2.59 -3.83
N PRO A 172 -13.82 -3.42 -3.07
CA PRO A 172 -14.48 -4.59 -3.63
C PRO A 172 -15.62 -4.17 -4.55
N ILE A 173 -15.57 -4.59 -5.82
CA ILE A 173 -16.54 -4.22 -6.85
C ILE A 173 -17.44 -5.39 -7.28
N SER A 174 -17.03 -6.65 -7.06
CA SER A 174 -17.86 -7.84 -7.32
C SER A 174 -17.39 -9.07 -6.55
N GLY A 175 -18.19 -10.15 -6.57
CA GLY A 175 -17.92 -11.41 -5.88
C GLY A 175 -18.56 -11.49 -4.49
N ASP A 176 -17.92 -12.21 -3.57
CA ASP A 176 -18.40 -12.46 -2.20
C ASP A 176 -18.17 -11.27 -1.25
N ILE A 177 -18.56 -10.06 -1.65
CA ILE A 177 -18.21 -8.79 -0.98
C ILE A 177 -18.62 -8.79 0.51
N ALA A 178 -19.83 -9.27 0.83
CA ALA A 178 -20.31 -9.28 2.20
C ALA A 178 -19.45 -10.17 3.11
N LEU A 179 -19.09 -11.36 2.63
CA LEU A 179 -18.24 -12.30 3.36
C LEU A 179 -16.80 -11.77 3.45
N TYR A 180 -16.26 -11.20 2.37
CA TYR A 180 -14.97 -10.55 2.37
C TYR A 180 -14.89 -9.44 3.43
N ASN A 181 -15.86 -8.51 3.44
CA ASN A 181 -15.90 -7.42 4.41
C ASN A 181 -15.98 -7.93 5.86
N ASP A 182 -16.79 -8.96 6.10
CA ASP A 182 -16.85 -9.64 7.40
C ASP A 182 -15.49 -10.23 7.79
N MET A 183 -14.82 -10.93 6.87
CA MET A 183 -13.49 -11.52 7.08
C MET A 183 -12.40 -10.50 7.37
N ILE A 184 -12.37 -9.36 6.66
CA ILE A 184 -11.31 -8.35 6.78
C ILE A 184 -11.59 -7.26 7.83
N SER A 185 -12.80 -7.20 8.40
CA SER A 185 -13.16 -6.21 9.43
C SER A 185 -12.52 -6.48 10.80
N GLY A 186 -12.17 -7.73 11.09
CA GLY A 186 -11.52 -8.13 12.34
C GLY A 186 -9.98 -8.02 12.31
N PRO A 187 -9.30 -8.56 11.27
CA PRO A 187 -7.85 -8.52 11.18
C PRO A 187 -7.28 -7.10 10.99
N PRO A 188 -6.05 -6.83 11.48
CA PRO A 188 -5.44 -5.50 11.35
C PRO A 188 -4.91 -5.24 9.94
N THR A 189 -4.95 -3.97 9.50
CA THR A 189 -4.47 -3.50 8.19
C THR A 189 -2.94 -3.34 8.19
N ILE A 190 -2.24 -3.71 7.12
CA ILE A 190 -0.79 -3.49 6.96
C ILE A 190 -0.50 -2.03 6.59
N ILE A 191 0.59 -1.50 7.16
CA ILE A 191 1.21 -0.23 6.78
C ILE A 191 2.52 -0.56 6.04
N PRO A 192 2.54 -0.50 4.69
CA PRO A 192 3.69 -0.90 3.86
C PRO A 192 5.01 -0.21 4.22
#